data_AF-A0A8C0JF00-F1
#
_entry.id   AF-A0A8C0JF00-F1
#
_cell.length_a   1.000
_cell.length_b   1.000
_cell.length_c   1.000
_cell.angle_alpha   90.00
_cell.angle_beta   90.00
_cell.angle_gamma   90.00
#
_symmetry.space_group_name_H-M   'P 1'
#
loop_
_entity.id
_entity.type
_entity.pdbx_description
1 polymer ?
#
loop_
_entity_poly.entity_id
_entity_poly.type
_entity_poly.pdbx_seq_one_letter_code
_entity_poly.pdbx_strand_id
1 'polypeptide(L)'
;MLVSWTPNRRFYYVRSKVDADLHAAQTRRPSTYNEVQILQVIRDNCIKNLRDAGEVSPWVFLICSWNWDKYDFPLLQETLENELDDQKRHTFILALPNISTKILEKKKAELKKHIWKLALVSGAIAVIPAPGLSFACDIAILMVNMKRYLTAFGLDDNSLTRLAKQVGKSVAELKSVIKAVPLANSISKEWVVSLLSKFACAAVMIAEEALDLIPVVGSLLSGGVSLGTTYYMLNSFLNDAAKDAQNVLAKALS
;
A
#
# COMPACT_ATOMS: atom_id res chain seq x y z
N MET A 1 22.22 -30.44 16.20
CA MET A 1 22.53 -29.65 14.99
C MET A 1 22.85 -28.23 15.46
N LEU A 2 24.13 -27.89 15.57
CA LEU A 2 24.59 -26.61 16.11
C LEU A 2 24.35 -25.52 15.05
N VAL A 3 23.39 -24.63 15.31
CA VAL A 3 23.19 -23.43 14.50
C VAL A 3 24.27 -22.44 14.91
N SER A 4 25.27 -22.25 14.06
CA SER A 4 26.28 -21.21 14.27
C SER A 4 25.66 -19.84 13.96
N TRP A 5 25.46 -19.03 15.00
CA TRP A 5 24.98 -17.65 14.87
C TRP A 5 26.10 -16.79 14.27
N THR A 6 25.81 -16.14 13.14
CA THR A 6 26.75 -15.16 12.57
C THR A 6 26.58 -13.81 13.28
N PRO A 7 27.66 -13.09 13.64
CA PRO A 7 27.61 -12.04 14.68
C PRO A 7 26.92 -10.73 14.29
N ASN A 8 26.26 -10.65 13.12
CA ASN A 8 25.82 -9.37 12.56
C ASN A 8 24.43 -9.41 11.91
N ARG A 9 23.54 -10.28 12.39
CA ARG A 9 22.13 -10.31 11.95
C ARG A 9 21.22 -10.26 13.16
N ARG A 10 20.25 -9.34 13.15
CA ARG A 10 19.18 -9.29 14.16
C ARG A 10 18.12 -10.32 13.78
N PHE A 11 17.69 -11.11 14.77
CA PHE A 11 16.63 -12.08 14.60
C PHE A 11 15.39 -11.67 15.40
N TYR A 12 14.23 -11.88 14.78
CA TYR A 12 12.93 -11.66 15.40
C TYR A 12 12.22 -12.99 15.56
N TYR A 13 11.69 -13.23 16.74
CA TYR A 13 11.01 -14.48 17.07
C TYR A 13 9.51 -14.22 17.17
N VAL A 14 8.75 -14.86 16.28
CA VAL A 14 7.30 -14.68 16.20
C VAL A 14 6.61 -15.93 16.73
N ARG A 15 5.97 -15.84 17.89
CA ARG A 15 5.11 -16.89 18.42
C ARG A 15 3.69 -16.63 17.91
N SER A 16 3.30 -17.37 16.88
CA SER A 16 1.94 -17.35 16.34
C SER A 16 0.97 -18.16 17.21
N LYS A 17 -0.34 -18.05 16.94
CA LYS A 17 -1.42 -18.84 17.54
C LYS A 17 -1.66 -18.62 19.04
N VAL A 18 -1.36 -17.43 19.56
CA VAL A 18 -1.60 -17.13 20.99
C VAL A 18 -3.09 -17.12 21.35
N ASP A 19 -3.97 -16.91 20.39
CA ASP A 19 -5.42 -17.07 20.50
C ASP A 19 -5.82 -18.50 20.89
N ALA A 20 -5.16 -19.52 20.35
CA ALA A 20 -5.42 -20.91 20.70
C ALA A 20 -4.95 -21.24 22.13
N ASP A 21 -3.80 -20.70 22.53
CA ASP A 21 -3.27 -20.86 23.90
C ASP A 21 -4.21 -20.19 24.93
N LEU A 22 -4.71 -18.99 24.62
CA LEU A 22 -5.67 -18.27 25.46
C LEU A 22 -7.01 -19.02 25.55
N HIS A 23 -7.54 -19.48 24.42
CA HIS A 23 -8.79 -20.24 24.40
C HIS A 23 -8.68 -21.51 25.25
N ALA A 24 -7.58 -22.27 25.10
CA ALA A 24 -7.35 -23.48 25.90
C ALA A 24 -7.26 -23.19 27.40
N ALA A 25 -6.62 -22.08 27.80
CA ALA A 25 -6.55 -21.66 29.19
C ALA A 25 -7.92 -21.26 29.74
N GLN A 26 -8.71 -20.52 28.95
CA GLN A 26 -10.06 -20.09 29.32
C GLN A 26 -10.99 -21.29 29.54
N THR A 27 -10.94 -22.30 28.65
CA THR A 27 -11.76 -23.51 28.78
C THR A 27 -11.33 -24.39 29.95
N ARG A 28 -10.03 -24.56 30.19
CA ARG A 28 -9.52 -25.49 31.22
C ARG A 28 -9.55 -24.89 32.62
N ARG A 29 -9.36 -23.57 32.76
CA ARG A 29 -9.18 -22.90 34.05
C ARG A 29 -9.92 -21.56 34.10
N PRO A 30 -11.24 -21.54 33.90
CA PRO A 30 -12.01 -20.30 33.79
C PRO A 30 -11.90 -19.42 35.05
N SER A 31 -11.83 -20.01 36.24
CA SER A 31 -11.73 -19.29 37.51
C SER A 31 -10.41 -18.54 37.75
N THR A 32 -9.35 -18.88 37.01
CA THR A 32 -8.02 -18.26 37.14
C THR A 32 -7.55 -17.64 35.82
N TYR A 33 -8.46 -17.48 34.85
CA TYR A 33 -8.14 -16.92 33.55
C TYR A 33 -7.72 -15.46 33.68
N ASN A 34 -6.50 -15.17 33.24
CA ASN A 34 -5.98 -13.82 33.11
C ASN A 34 -5.14 -13.74 31.83
N GLU A 35 -5.72 -13.12 30.80
CA GLU A 35 -5.11 -13.01 29.47
C GLU A 35 -3.71 -12.39 29.52
N VAL A 36 -3.53 -11.29 30.26
CA VAL A 36 -2.26 -10.58 30.38
C VAL A 36 -1.19 -11.46 31.02
N GLN A 37 -1.52 -12.15 32.11
CA GLN A 37 -0.59 -13.06 32.77
C GLN A 37 -0.24 -14.27 31.89
N ILE A 38 -1.20 -14.84 31.19
CA ILE A 38 -0.96 -15.98 30.28
C ILE A 38 0.00 -15.56 29.17
N LEU A 39 -0.26 -14.42 28.52
CA LEU A 39 0.62 -13.89 27.48
C LEU A 39 2.03 -13.61 28.02
N GLN A 40 2.14 -13.08 29.24
CA GLN A 40 3.43 -12.84 29.88
C GLN A 40 4.19 -14.15 30.11
N VAL A 41 3.53 -15.18 30.65
CA VAL A 41 4.13 -16.50 30.86
C VAL A 41 4.59 -17.13 29.55
N ILE A 42 3.80 -17.01 28.48
CA ILE A 42 4.19 -17.51 27.15
C ILE A 42 5.45 -16.77 26.67
N ARG A 43 5.47 -15.44 26.79
CA ARG A 43 6.62 -14.61 26.40
C ARG A 43 7.87 -14.98 27.17
N ASP A 44 7.77 -15.09 28.49
CA ASP A 44 8.91 -15.41 29.37
C ASP A 44 9.46 -16.81 29.09
N ASN A 45 8.59 -17.78 28.82
CA ASN A 45 9.01 -19.11 28.39
C ASN A 45 9.74 -19.09 27.04
N CYS A 46 9.26 -18.31 26.07
CA CYS A 46 9.96 -18.14 24.79
C CYS A 46 11.34 -17.50 25.00
N ILE A 47 11.42 -16.40 25.77
CA ILE A 47 12.69 -15.71 26.06
C ILE A 47 13.67 -16.65 26.76
N LYS A 48 13.21 -17.39 27.77
CA LYS A 48 14.02 -18.36 28.50
C LYS A 48 14.59 -19.43 27.57
N ASN A 49 13.73 -20.09 26.79
CA ASN A 49 14.16 -21.15 25.87
C ASN A 49 15.15 -20.64 24.81
N LEU A 50 14.99 -19.40 24.34
CA LEU A 50 15.90 -18.78 23.39
C LEU A 50 17.27 -18.47 24.02
N ARG A 51 17.28 -17.95 25.27
CA ARG A 51 18.52 -17.74 26.02
C ARG A 51 19.25 -19.05 26.30
N ASP A 52 18.51 -20.09 26.70
CA ASP A 52 19.06 -21.42 26.93
C ASP A 52 19.65 -22.03 25.63
N ALA A 53 19.14 -21.63 24.47
CA ALA A 53 19.67 -21.98 23.15
C ALA A 53 20.83 -21.08 22.66
N GLY A 54 21.27 -20.11 23.48
CA GLY A 54 22.40 -19.23 23.20
C GLY A 54 22.06 -17.89 22.54
N GLU A 55 20.79 -17.50 22.43
CA GLU A 55 20.40 -16.18 21.95
C GLU A 55 20.57 -15.13 23.06
N VAL A 56 21.37 -14.10 22.80
CA VAL A 56 21.78 -13.10 23.80
C VAL A 56 20.69 -12.06 24.02
N SER A 57 19.95 -11.70 22.97
CA SER A 57 18.92 -10.64 23.04
C SER A 57 17.66 -11.03 22.25
N PRO A 58 16.86 -12.01 22.73
CA PRO A 58 15.69 -12.48 22.01
C PRO A 58 14.58 -11.42 21.99
N TRP A 59 14.22 -10.97 20.80
CA TRP A 59 13.04 -10.12 20.59
C TRP A 59 11.85 -10.97 20.18
N VAL A 60 10.89 -11.15 21.10
CA VAL A 60 9.74 -12.05 20.92
C VAL A 60 8.46 -11.25 20.70
N PHE A 61 7.74 -11.56 19.61
CA PHE A 61 6.43 -11.03 19.27
C PHE A 61 5.37 -12.13 19.33
N LEU A 62 4.35 -11.90 20.13
CA LEU A 62 3.18 -12.76 20.26
C LEU A 62 2.09 -12.29 19.27
N ILE A 63 1.68 -13.14 18.32
CA ILE A 63 0.71 -12.75 17.30
C ILE A 63 -0.44 -13.75 17.15
N CYS A 64 -1.57 -13.24 16.67
CA CYS A 64 -2.69 -14.04 16.17
C CYS A 64 -2.82 -13.80 14.66
N SER A 65 -2.76 -14.88 13.86
CA SER A 65 -2.86 -14.79 12.40
C SER A 65 -4.26 -14.38 11.91
N TRP A 66 -5.26 -14.45 12.78
CA TRP A 66 -6.65 -14.14 12.46
C TRP A 66 -7.08 -12.74 12.91
N ASN A 67 -6.29 -12.10 13.79
CA ASN A 67 -6.61 -10.79 14.32
C ASN A 67 -5.36 -9.91 14.42
N TRP A 68 -5.16 -9.13 13.37
CA TRP A 68 -3.93 -8.39 13.10
C TRP A 68 -3.82 -7.08 13.89
N ASP A 69 -4.93 -6.59 14.46
CA ASP A 69 -4.93 -5.40 15.32
C ASP A 69 -4.71 -5.75 16.80
N LYS A 70 -4.55 -7.05 17.12
CA LYS A 70 -4.34 -7.54 18.49
C LYS A 70 -2.89 -7.97 18.74
N TYR A 71 -2.55 -8.02 20.03
CA TYR A 71 -1.26 -8.49 20.54
C TYR A 71 -0.09 -7.68 19.95
N ASP A 72 1.02 -8.34 19.64
CA ASP A 72 2.24 -7.66 19.20
C ASP A 72 2.30 -7.51 17.67
N PHE A 73 1.26 -7.84 16.90
CA PHE A 73 1.31 -7.72 15.44
C PHE A 73 1.51 -6.26 14.97
N PRO A 74 0.78 -5.26 15.51
CA PRO A 74 1.04 -3.87 15.16
C PRO A 74 2.45 -3.40 15.53
N LEU A 75 2.97 -3.86 16.68
CA LEU A 75 4.32 -3.53 17.16
C LEU A 75 5.40 -4.20 16.31
N LEU A 76 5.18 -5.45 15.88
CA LEU A 76 6.05 -6.17 14.95
C LEU A 76 6.15 -5.41 13.63
N GLN A 77 5.01 -4.96 13.11
CA GLN A 77 4.98 -4.18 11.88
C GLN A 77 5.75 -2.86 12.04
N GLU A 78 5.53 -2.11 13.11
CA GLU A 78 6.23 -0.86 13.38
C GLU A 78 7.74 -1.04 13.58
N THR A 79 8.14 -2.10 14.29
CA THR A 79 9.56 -2.43 14.50
C THR A 79 10.26 -2.71 13.18
N LEU A 80 9.64 -3.55 12.33
CA LEU A 80 10.15 -3.84 11.00
C LEU A 80 10.18 -2.58 10.12
N GLU A 81 9.18 -1.70 10.19
CA GLU A 81 9.18 -0.44 9.44
C GLU A 81 10.34 0.48 9.87
N ASN A 82 10.61 0.60 11.16
CA ASN A 82 11.60 1.54 11.71
C ASN A 82 13.05 1.09 11.49
N GLU A 83 13.31 -0.22 11.37
CA GLU A 83 14.67 -0.74 11.13
C GLU A 83 15.07 -0.76 9.64
N LEU A 84 14.12 -0.56 8.74
CA LEU A 84 14.40 -0.57 7.30
C LEU A 84 14.86 0.81 6.81
N ASP A 85 15.86 0.80 5.94
CA ASP A 85 16.24 1.98 5.17
C ASP A 85 15.05 2.49 4.33
N ASP A 86 15.09 3.77 3.92
CA ASP A 86 13.95 4.41 3.26
C ASP A 86 13.43 3.66 2.03
N GLN A 87 14.33 3.03 1.26
CA GLN A 87 13.94 2.27 0.06
C GLN A 87 13.31 0.92 0.40
N LYS A 88 13.87 0.20 1.38
CA LYS A 88 13.30 -1.05 1.88
C LYS A 88 11.99 -0.82 2.61
N ARG A 89 11.88 0.26 3.39
CA ARG A 89 10.64 0.65 4.09
C ARG A 89 9.53 0.96 3.10
N HIS A 90 9.82 1.70 2.04
CA HIS A 90 8.88 1.93 0.94
C HIS A 90 8.33 0.60 0.39
N THR A 91 9.24 -0.30 0.00
CA THR A 91 8.88 -1.60 -0.59
C THR A 91 8.10 -2.47 0.40
N PHE A 92 8.50 -2.47 1.67
CA PHE A 92 7.83 -3.19 2.74
C PHE A 92 6.40 -2.70 2.97
N ILE A 93 6.21 -1.38 3.11
CA ILE A 93 4.88 -0.79 3.31
C ILE A 93 3.93 -1.16 2.15
N LEU A 94 4.42 -1.11 0.90
CA LEU A 94 3.60 -1.49 -0.26
C LEU A 94 3.29 -3.00 -0.31
N ALA A 95 4.16 -3.84 0.25
CA ALA A 95 3.98 -5.28 0.31
C ALA A 95 3.05 -5.75 1.45
N LEU A 96 2.75 -4.89 2.43
CA LEU A 96 1.85 -5.23 3.54
C LEU A 96 0.48 -5.71 3.03
N PRO A 97 -0.16 -6.67 3.69
CA PRO A 97 -1.50 -7.10 3.31
C PRO A 97 -2.55 -6.00 3.56
N ASN A 98 -3.57 -5.89 2.70
CA ASN A 98 -4.61 -4.87 2.78
C ASN A 98 -5.73 -5.29 3.74
N ILE A 99 -5.38 -5.43 5.02
CA ILE A 99 -6.24 -6.04 6.06
C ILE A 99 -6.80 -5.04 7.08
N SER A 100 -6.30 -3.81 7.08
CA SER A 100 -6.79 -2.74 7.96
C SER A 100 -6.74 -1.38 7.27
N THR A 101 -7.63 -0.48 7.69
CA THR A 101 -7.66 0.91 7.20
C THR A 101 -6.34 1.64 7.49
N LYS A 102 -5.69 1.35 8.63
CA LYS A 102 -4.38 1.90 8.99
C LYS A 102 -3.30 1.53 7.97
N ILE A 103 -3.28 0.29 7.47
CA ILE A 103 -2.32 -0.13 6.44
C ILE A 103 -2.63 0.55 5.10
N LEU A 104 -3.91 0.68 4.73
CA LEU A 104 -4.32 1.38 3.51
C LEU A 104 -3.87 2.85 3.54
N GLU A 105 -4.05 3.55 4.66
CA GLU A 105 -3.58 4.94 4.82
C GLU A 105 -2.05 5.05 4.79
N LYS A 106 -1.32 4.09 5.39
CA LYS A 106 0.16 4.04 5.28
C LYS A 106 0.61 3.89 3.82
N LYS A 107 0.01 2.96 3.07
CA LYS A 107 0.31 2.75 1.65
C LYS A 107 0.00 3.99 0.82
N LYS A 108 -1.14 4.63 1.07
CA LYS A 108 -1.54 5.88 0.41
C LYS A 108 -0.50 6.98 0.68
N ALA A 109 -0.14 7.22 1.93
CA ALA A 109 0.86 8.22 2.30
C ALA A 109 2.22 7.94 1.63
N GLU A 110 2.61 6.67 1.57
CA GLU A 110 3.88 6.25 0.98
C GLU A 110 3.91 6.40 -0.54
N LEU A 111 2.83 6.03 -1.25
CA LEU A 111 2.68 6.27 -2.69
C LEU A 111 2.65 7.76 -3.03
N LYS A 112 1.99 8.57 -2.18
CA LYS A 112 1.87 10.02 -2.38
C LYS A 112 3.23 10.74 -2.42
N LYS A 113 4.22 10.27 -1.63
CA LYS A 113 5.58 10.84 -1.61
C LYS A 113 6.31 10.81 -2.96
N HIS A 114 5.93 9.88 -3.84
CA HIS A 114 6.58 9.72 -5.16
C HIS A 114 5.87 10.47 -6.29
N ILE A 115 4.64 10.93 -6.08
CA ILE A 115 3.85 11.63 -7.11
C ILE A 115 4.57 12.88 -7.60
N TRP A 116 5.11 13.69 -6.69
CA TRP A 116 5.84 14.91 -7.07
C TRP A 116 7.08 14.62 -7.93
N LYS A 117 7.81 13.53 -7.65
CA LYS A 117 8.97 13.11 -8.46
C LYS A 117 8.53 12.73 -9.88
N LEU A 118 7.43 11.98 -10.01
CA LEU A 118 6.88 11.59 -11.30
C LEU A 118 6.38 12.81 -12.10
N ALA A 119 5.74 13.75 -11.42
CA ALA A 119 5.29 15.01 -12.02
C ALA A 119 6.47 15.87 -12.48
N LEU A 120 7.56 15.94 -11.71
CA LEU A 120 8.77 16.65 -12.10
C LEU A 120 9.41 16.02 -13.34
N VAL A 121 9.52 14.69 -13.40
CA VAL A 121 10.01 13.97 -14.60
C VAL A 121 9.16 14.28 -15.82
N SER A 122 7.83 14.23 -15.67
CA SER A 122 6.86 14.57 -16.72
C SER A 122 7.06 16.00 -17.24
N GLY A 123 7.10 16.99 -16.34
CA GLY A 123 7.36 18.39 -16.72
C GLY A 123 8.74 18.63 -17.35
N ALA A 124 9.78 17.91 -16.90
CA ALA A 124 11.12 18.01 -17.48
C ALA A 124 11.21 17.40 -18.89
N ILE A 125 10.42 16.37 -19.20
CA ILE A 125 10.34 15.81 -20.55
C ILE A 125 9.55 16.75 -21.48
N ALA A 126 8.54 17.45 -20.95
CA ALA A 126 7.67 18.34 -21.72
C ALA A 126 8.37 19.58 -22.31
N VAL A 127 9.56 19.93 -21.82
CA VAL A 127 10.37 21.04 -22.38
C VAL A 127 11.31 20.61 -23.51
N ILE A 128 11.42 19.30 -23.78
CA ILE A 128 12.30 18.76 -24.83
C ILE A 128 11.60 18.93 -26.19
N PRO A 129 12.24 19.54 -27.21
CA PRO A 129 11.65 19.77 -28.53
C PRO A 129 11.66 18.48 -29.39
N ALA A 130 10.90 17.47 -28.94
CA ALA A 130 10.70 16.20 -29.62
C ALA A 130 9.20 15.96 -29.85
N PRO A 131 8.70 16.04 -31.10
CA PRO A 131 7.28 15.86 -31.40
C PRO A 131 6.73 14.54 -30.84
N GLY A 132 5.64 14.61 -30.07
CA GLY A 132 4.96 13.44 -29.50
C GLY A 132 5.61 12.78 -28.28
N LEU A 133 6.84 13.15 -27.91
CA LEU A 133 7.57 12.52 -26.80
C LEU A 133 6.89 12.75 -25.45
N SER A 134 6.60 14.01 -25.11
CA SER A 134 5.95 14.38 -23.84
C SER A 134 4.62 13.66 -23.66
N PHE A 135 3.78 13.66 -24.70
CA PHE A 135 2.46 13.04 -24.65
C PHE A 135 2.56 11.51 -24.44
N ALA A 136 3.45 10.84 -25.15
CA ALA A 136 3.67 9.40 -24.97
C ALA A 136 4.24 9.07 -23.58
N CYS A 137 5.18 9.87 -23.07
CA CYS A 137 5.75 9.73 -21.74
C CYS A 137 4.71 9.96 -20.64
N ASP A 138 3.87 10.99 -20.75
CA ASP A 138 2.82 11.28 -19.77
C ASP A 138 1.81 10.14 -19.70
N ILE A 139 1.37 9.59 -20.85
CA ILE A 139 0.51 8.40 -20.90
C ILE A 139 1.19 7.21 -20.20
N ALA A 140 2.47 6.96 -20.48
CA ALA A 140 3.20 5.86 -19.89
C ALA A 140 3.35 6.02 -18.35
N ILE A 141 3.71 7.21 -17.88
CA ILE A 141 3.84 7.54 -16.45
C ILE A 141 2.50 7.31 -15.76
N LEU A 142 1.40 7.84 -16.30
CA LEU A 142 0.06 7.67 -15.73
C LEU A 142 -0.35 6.19 -15.70
N MET A 143 -0.28 5.51 -16.84
CA MET A 143 -0.73 4.12 -16.96
C MET A 143 0.02 3.18 -16.01
N VAL A 144 1.37 3.28 -15.97
CA VAL A 144 2.20 2.42 -15.12
C VAL A 144 1.90 2.67 -13.64
N ASN A 145 1.79 3.92 -13.22
CA ASN A 145 1.56 4.24 -11.81
C ASN A 145 0.13 3.95 -11.35
N MET A 146 -0.88 4.17 -12.19
CA MET A 146 -2.27 3.81 -11.87
C MET A 146 -2.42 2.30 -11.67
N LYS A 147 -1.84 1.48 -12.57
CA LYS A 147 -1.79 0.02 -12.38
C LYS A 147 -1.07 -0.37 -11.10
N ARG A 148 0.07 0.26 -10.83
CA ARG A 148 0.84 0.04 -9.59
C ARG A 148 0.01 0.36 -8.34
N TYR A 149 -0.78 1.43 -8.35
CA TYR A 149 -1.65 1.79 -7.22
C TYR A 149 -2.74 0.73 -7.02
N LEU A 150 -3.40 0.29 -8.09
CA LEU A 150 -4.40 -0.79 -8.00
C LEU A 150 -3.79 -2.07 -7.41
N THR A 151 -2.61 -2.48 -7.86
CA THR A 151 -1.91 -3.64 -7.30
C THR A 151 -1.52 -3.43 -5.83
N ALA A 152 -0.99 -2.27 -5.48
CA ALA A 152 -0.62 -1.96 -4.08
C ALA A 152 -1.85 -2.02 -3.15
N PHE A 153 -3.01 -1.57 -3.63
CA PHE A 153 -4.28 -1.63 -2.91
C PHE A 153 -5.05 -2.94 -3.09
N GLY A 154 -4.52 -3.91 -3.84
CA GLY A 154 -5.12 -5.22 -4.02
C GLY A 154 -6.43 -5.20 -4.82
N LEU A 155 -6.59 -4.18 -5.68
CA LEU A 155 -7.72 -3.99 -6.58
C LEU A 155 -7.48 -4.60 -7.97
N ASP A 156 -6.35 -5.28 -8.18
CA ASP A 156 -6.11 -6.09 -9.37
C ASP A 156 -6.82 -7.45 -9.28
N ASP A 157 -7.03 -8.08 -10.44
CA ASP A 157 -7.80 -9.33 -10.56
C ASP A 157 -7.23 -10.47 -9.71
N ASN A 158 -5.90 -10.59 -9.61
CA ASN A 158 -5.27 -11.67 -8.84
C ASN A 158 -5.48 -11.45 -7.34
N SER A 159 -5.30 -10.21 -6.87
CA SER A 159 -5.50 -9.83 -5.48
C SER A 159 -6.96 -10.01 -5.06
N LEU A 160 -7.92 -9.56 -5.87
CA LEU A 160 -9.35 -9.73 -5.61
C LEU A 160 -9.76 -11.21 -5.61
N THR A 161 -9.22 -12.03 -6.52
CA THR A 161 -9.46 -13.47 -6.55
C THR A 161 -8.93 -14.17 -5.30
N ARG A 162 -7.72 -13.80 -4.85
CA ARG A 162 -7.14 -14.34 -3.62
C ARG A 162 -7.96 -13.93 -2.39
N LEU A 163 -8.37 -12.66 -2.31
CA LEU A 163 -9.18 -12.16 -1.19
C LEU A 163 -10.54 -12.87 -1.15
N ALA A 164 -11.23 -12.96 -2.29
CA ALA A 164 -12.49 -13.69 -2.45
C ALA A 164 -12.41 -15.12 -1.88
N LYS A 165 -11.35 -15.86 -2.25
CA LYS A 165 -11.09 -17.21 -1.73
C LYS A 165 -10.85 -17.24 -0.21
N GLN A 166 -10.18 -16.24 0.34
CA GLN A 166 -9.89 -16.16 1.78
C GLN A 166 -11.13 -15.85 2.62
N VAL A 167 -12.02 -14.97 2.14
CA VAL A 167 -13.22 -14.54 2.90
C VAL A 167 -14.50 -15.30 2.51
N GLY A 168 -14.41 -16.26 1.60
CA GLY A 168 -15.56 -17.05 1.15
C GLY A 168 -16.60 -16.25 0.36
N LYS A 169 -16.19 -15.21 -0.36
CA LYS A 169 -17.07 -14.36 -1.19
C LYS A 169 -16.73 -14.50 -2.66
N SER A 170 -17.66 -14.11 -3.53
CA SER A 170 -17.39 -14.07 -4.96
C SER A 170 -16.55 -12.84 -5.34
N VAL A 171 -15.76 -12.96 -6.41
CA VAL A 171 -15.01 -11.83 -6.98
C VAL A 171 -15.97 -10.73 -7.46
N ALA A 172 -17.15 -11.09 -7.96
CA ALA A 172 -18.17 -10.16 -8.40
C ALA A 172 -18.68 -9.27 -7.24
N GLU A 173 -18.93 -9.86 -6.06
CA GLU A 173 -19.31 -9.10 -4.87
C GLU A 173 -18.23 -8.10 -4.45
N LEU A 174 -16.96 -8.50 -4.45
CA LEU A 174 -15.87 -7.57 -4.14
C LEU A 174 -15.71 -6.48 -5.22
N LYS A 175 -15.87 -6.80 -6.50
CA LYS A 175 -15.80 -5.82 -7.59
C LYS A 175 -16.97 -4.83 -7.55
N SER A 176 -18.15 -5.25 -7.10
CA SER A 176 -19.35 -4.40 -7.05
C SER A 176 -19.24 -3.17 -6.14
N VAL A 177 -18.29 -3.19 -5.20
CA VAL A 177 -18.05 -2.05 -4.28
C VAL A 177 -16.92 -1.13 -4.74
N ILE A 178 -16.24 -1.46 -5.84
CA ILE A 178 -15.25 -0.60 -6.51
C ILE A 178 -16.03 0.36 -7.42
N LYS A 179 -16.01 1.66 -7.12
CA LYS A 179 -16.88 2.64 -7.79
C LYS A 179 -16.10 3.76 -8.50
N ALA A 180 -14.95 4.14 -7.95
CA ALA A 180 -14.22 5.33 -8.38
C ALA A 180 -13.12 4.99 -9.40
N VAL A 181 -12.46 3.85 -9.26
CA VAL A 181 -11.38 3.43 -10.18
C VAL A 181 -11.83 2.39 -11.21
N PRO A 182 -11.24 2.41 -12.42
CA PRO A 182 -11.42 1.31 -13.37
C PRO A 182 -10.79 0.01 -12.85
N LEU A 183 -11.19 -1.11 -13.43
CA LEU A 183 -10.50 -2.38 -13.24
C LEU A 183 -9.07 -2.30 -13.81
N ALA A 184 -8.12 -3.00 -13.20
CA ALA A 184 -6.72 -2.92 -13.61
C ALA A 184 -6.46 -3.31 -15.07
N ASN A 185 -7.25 -4.25 -15.59
CA ASN A 185 -7.18 -4.71 -16.98
C ASN A 185 -7.75 -3.70 -17.99
N SER A 186 -8.61 -2.77 -17.57
CA SER A 186 -9.21 -1.75 -18.45
C SER A 186 -8.39 -0.45 -18.51
N ILE A 187 -7.32 -0.33 -17.73
CA ILE A 187 -6.35 0.76 -17.88
C ILE A 187 -5.49 0.50 -19.12
N SER A 188 -5.95 1.03 -20.25
CA SER A 188 -5.26 1.03 -21.55
C SER A 188 -4.77 2.44 -21.92
N LYS A 189 -4.03 2.56 -23.02
CA LYS A 189 -3.59 3.86 -23.53
C LYS A 189 -4.79 4.74 -23.87
N GLU A 190 -5.82 4.17 -24.50
CA GLU A 190 -7.03 4.85 -24.92
C GLU A 190 -7.82 5.38 -23.72
N TRP A 191 -7.88 4.60 -22.63
CA TRP A 191 -8.50 5.04 -21.39
C TRP A 191 -7.75 6.21 -20.76
N VAL A 192 -6.41 6.16 -20.70
CA VAL A 192 -5.58 7.27 -20.17
C VAL A 192 -5.71 8.51 -21.06
N VAL A 193 -5.77 8.36 -22.38
CA VAL A 193 -6.02 9.47 -23.31
C VAL A 193 -7.42 10.05 -23.06
N SER A 194 -8.46 9.23 -22.92
CA SER A 194 -9.81 9.70 -22.59
C SER A 194 -9.85 10.47 -21.27
N LEU A 195 -9.10 10.00 -20.27
CA LEU A 195 -8.94 10.71 -19.01
C LEU A 195 -8.26 12.06 -19.24
N LEU A 196 -7.12 12.11 -19.94
CA LEU A 196 -6.40 13.34 -20.28
C LEU A 196 -7.29 14.33 -21.04
N SER A 197 -8.06 13.88 -22.02
CA SER A 197 -8.98 14.73 -22.79
C SER A 197 -10.09 15.33 -21.94
N LYS A 198 -10.67 14.57 -20.99
CA LYS A 198 -11.69 15.10 -20.05
C LYS A 198 -11.14 16.26 -19.22
N PHE A 199 -9.87 16.18 -18.81
CA PHE A 199 -9.23 17.22 -18.02
C PHE A 199 -8.68 18.37 -18.87
N ALA A 200 -8.19 18.10 -20.08
CA ALA A 200 -7.79 19.13 -21.02
C ALA A 200 -8.99 20.02 -21.40
N CYS A 201 -10.17 19.43 -21.68
CA CYS A 201 -11.39 20.21 -21.91
C CYS A 201 -11.81 21.00 -20.67
N ALA A 202 -11.68 20.46 -19.46
CA ALA A 202 -11.99 21.19 -18.23
C ALA A 202 -11.05 22.39 -18.00
N ALA A 203 -9.75 22.26 -18.31
CA ALA A 203 -8.78 23.35 -18.23
C ALA A 203 -8.99 24.39 -19.34
N VAL A 204 -9.31 23.97 -20.57
CA VAL A 204 -9.62 24.86 -21.70
C VAL A 204 -10.89 25.66 -21.44
N MET A 205 -11.95 25.04 -20.88
CA MET A 205 -13.17 25.76 -20.49
C MET A 205 -12.96 26.77 -19.35
N ILE A 206 -11.91 26.64 -18.55
CA ILE A 206 -11.52 27.63 -17.52
C ILE A 206 -10.58 28.70 -18.10
N ALA A 207 -9.86 28.37 -19.19
CA ALA A 207 -8.85 29.22 -19.82
C ALA A 207 -9.35 30.04 -21.02
N GLU A 208 -10.62 29.93 -21.42
CA GLU A 208 -11.23 30.77 -22.46
C GLU A 208 -11.16 32.28 -22.17
N GLU A 209 -10.76 32.70 -20.95
CA GLU A 209 -10.46 34.11 -20.63
C GLU A 209 -9.01 34.57 -20.86
N ALA A 210 -8.04 33.69 -21.23
CA ALA A 210 -6.61 34.08 -21.13
C ALA A 210 -5.66 33.63 -22.26
N LEU A 211 -6.15 33.07 -23.38
CA LEU A 211 -5.28 32.43 -24.39
C LEU A 211 -5.12 33.22 -25.71
N ASP A 212 -4.77 34.50 -25.61
CA ASP A 212 -4.03 35.15 -26.69
C ASP A 212 -2.59 35.45 -26.23
N LEU A 213 -1.63 35.18 -27.13
CA LEU A 213 -0.23 35.64 -27.18
C LEU A 213 0.95 34.71 -26.77
N ILE A 214 1.72 34.38 -27.82
CA ILE A 214 3.20 34.24 -27.94
C ILE A 214 3.80 32.80 -27.93
N PRO A 215 4.40 32.35 -29.06
CA PRO A 215 4.92 30.99 -29.25
C PRO A 215 6.24 30.66 -28.51
N VAL A 216 6.93 31.65 -27.93
CA VAL A 216 8.24 31.46 -27.27
C VAL A 216 8.10 31.18 -25.76
N VAL A 217 6.93 31.46 -25.16
CA VAL A 217 6.61 31.17 -23.75
C VAL A 217 6.01 29.76 -23.57
N GLY A 218 5.68 29.08 -24.68
CA GLY A 218 4.95 27.81 -24.69
C GLY A 218 5.66 26.60 -24.06
N SER A 219 7.00 26.56 -24.03
CA SER A 219 7.75 25.41 -23.47
C SER A 219 7.80 25.43 -21.94
N LEU A 220 7.93 26.60 -21.31
CA LEU A 220 7.83 26.71 -19.85
C LEU A 220 6.39 26.50 -19.36
N LEU A 221 5.41 26.97 -20.13
CA LEU A 221 4.00 26.69 -19.88
C LEU A 221 3.68 25.19 -20.04
N SER A 222 4.24 24.50 -21.06
CA SER A 222 4.03 23.06 -21.26
C SER A 222 4.63 22.22 -20.12
N GLY A 223 5.82 22.58 -19.63
CA GLY A 223 6.44 21.94 -18.47
C GLY A 223 5.60 22.06 -17.20
N GLY A 224 5.11 23.27 -16.90
CA GLY A 224 4.25 23.51 -15.74
C GLY A 224 2.90 22.80 -15.83
N VAL A 225 2.26 22.82 -17.00
CA VAL A 225 0.98 22.12 -17.24
C VAL A 225 1.15 20.61 -17.13
N SER A 226 2.15 20.02 -17.78
CA SER A 226 2.42 18.57 -17.73
C SER A 226 2.71 18.09 -16.30
N LEU A 227 3.53 18.85 -15.54
CA LEU A 227 3.75 18.60 -14.11
C LEU A 227 2.44 18.67 -13.31
N GLY A 228 1.68 19.75 -13.46
CA GLY A 228 0.43 19.97 -12.75
C GLY A 228 -0.61 18.88 -13.04
N THR A 229 -0.81 18.55 -14.31
CA THR A 229 -1.72 17.51 -14.77
C THR A 229 -1.31 16.14 -14.22
N THR A 230 -0.04 15.74 -14.37
CA THR A 230 0.45 14.44 -13.87
C THR A 230 0.31 14.35 -12.35
N TYR A 231 0.67 15.41 -11.61
CA TYR A 231 0.51 15.45 -10.16
C TYR A 231 -0.96 15.29 -9.75
N TYR A 232 -1.85 16.09 -10.34
CA TYR A 232 -3.27 16.07 -10.02
C TYR A 232 -3.90 14.72 -10.32
N MET A 233 -3.67 14.16 -11.52
CA MET A 233 -4.25 12.90 -11.94
C MET A 233 -3.80 11.72 -11.08
N LEU A 234 -2.50 11.60 -10.81
CA LEU A 234 -1.99 10.53 -9.95
C LEU A 234 -2.50 10.68 -8.52
N ASN A 235 -2.57 11.91 -7.99
CA ASN A 235 -3.08 12.14 -6.64
C ASN A 235 -4.58 11.87 -6.53
N SER A 236 -5.38 12.27 -7.51
CA SER A 236 -6.81 11.95 -7.58
C SER A 236 -7.03 10.45 -7.64
N PHE A 237 -6.38 9.77 -8.59
CA PHE A 237 -6.50 8.33 -8.76
C PHE A 237 -6.03 7.56 -7.51
N LEU A 238 -4.97 8.02 -6.84
CA LEU A 238 -4.49 7.43 -5.59
C LEU A 238 -5.54 7.54 -4.47
N ASN A 239 -6.23 8.68 -4.36
CA ASN A 239 -7.30 8.87 -3.38
C ASN A 239 -8.50 7.97 -3.68
N ASP A 240 -8.90 7.89 -4.95
CA ASP A 240 -10.00 7.03 -5.41
C ASP A 240 -9.70 5.55 -5.18
N ALA A 241 -8.48 5.10 -5.50
CA ALA A 241 -8.03 3.74 -5.26
C ALA A 241 -8.01 3.40 -3.76
N ALA A 242 -7.53 4.31 -2.91
CA ALA A 242 -7.54 4.11 -1.46
C ALA A 242 -8.97 3.99 -0.91
N LYS A 243 -9.89 4.82 -1.40
CA LYS A 243 -11.31 4.78 -1.04
C LYS A 243 -11.97 3.46 -1.45
N ASP A 244 -11.75 3.02 -2.68
CA ASP A 244 -12.29 1.73 -3.15
C ASP A 244 -11.67 0.54 -2.41
N ALA A 245 -10.38 0.62 -2.03
CA ALA A 245 -9.75 -0.39 -1.19
C ALA A 245 -10.40 -0.48 0.21
N GLN A 246 -10.78 0.65 0.81
CA GLN A 246 -11.52 0.67 2.07
C GLN A 246 -12.92 0.05 1.90
N ASN A 247 -13.62 0.33 0.79
CA ASN A 247 -14.91 -0.29 0.49
C ASN A 247 -14.78 -1.82 0.34
N VAL A 248 -13.76 -2.29 -0.38
CA VAL A 248 -13.47 -3.72 -0.55
C VAL A 248 -13.14 -4.37 0.78
N LEU A 249 -12.32 -3.72 1.63
CA LEU A 249 -12.00 -4.21 2.97
C LEU A 249 -13.26 -4.33 3.84
N ALA A 250 -14.09 -3.29 3.90
CA ALA A 250 -15.34 -3.33 4.64
C ALA A 250 -16.27 -4.44 4.13
N LYS A 251 -16.37 -4.60 2.80
CA LYS A 251 -17.15 -5.67 2.18
C LYS A 251 -16.56 -7.05 2.44
N ALA A 252 -15.24 -7.18 2.60
CA ALA A 252 -14.60 -8.46 2.90
C ALA A 252 -14.86 -8.89 4.36
N LEU A 253 -14.94 -7.94 5.28
CA LEU A 253 -15.13 -8.17 6.72
C LEU A 253 -16.60 -8.28 7.17
N SER A 254 -17.57 -7.85 6.34
CA SER A 254 -19.01 -7.90 6.64
C SER A 254 -19.57 -9.32 6.61
#